data_AF-A0AAV1L531-F1
#
_entry.id   AF-A0AAV1L531-F1
#
_cell.length_a   1.000
_cell.length_b   1.000
_cell.length_c   1.000
_cell.angle_alpha   90.00
_cell.angle_beta   90.00
_cell.angle_gamma   90.00
#
_symmetry.space_group_name_H-M   'P 1'
#
loop_
_entity.id
_entity.type
_entity.pdbx_description
1 polymer ?
#
loop_
_entity_poly.entity_id
_entity_poly.type
_entity_poly.pdbx_seq_one_letter_code
_entity_poly.pdbx_strand_id
1 'polypeptide(L)'
;MKKEFLTSTFPNIEISLRIFLTLMITNCAGERSFSRLKLIKSDHRSTMSQSRLNHLCLMSIESDLLKSIDFDELISNFAAKKSRKKVF
;
A
#
# COMPACT_ATOMS: atom_id res chain seq x y z
N MET A 1 -3.77 16.63 30.33
CA MET A 1 -4.47 16.23 31.57
C MET A 1 -5.90 15.70 31.34
N LYS A 2 -6.74 16.28 30.47
CA LYS A 2 -8.13 15.81 30.24
C LYS A 2 -8.30 14.47 29.50
N LYS A 3 -7.34 14.07 28.65
CA LYS A 3 -7.42 12.85 27.83
C LYS A 3 -7.39 11.58 28.69
N GLU A 4 -6.48 11.55 29.67
CA GLU A 4 -6.27 10.45 30.63
C GLU A 4 -7.53 10.15 31.47
N PHE A 5 -8.27 11.19 31.88
CA PHE A 5 -9.43 11.05 32.76
C PHE A 5 -10.62 10.38 32.07
N LEU A 6 -10.83 10.65 30.78
CA LEU A 6 -11.88 10.03 29.97
C LEU A 6 -11.57 8.55 29.68
N THR A 7 -10.31 8.23 29.40
CA THR A 7 -9.86 6.85 29.13
C THR A 7 -10.02 5.96 30.36
N SER A 8 -9.77 6.50 31.56
CA SER A 8 -9.92 5.74 32.82
C SER A 8 -11.37 5.60 33.29
N THR A 9 -12.24 6.58 33.01
CA THR A 9 -13.62 6.62 33.55
C THR A 9 -14.63 5.93 32.63
N PHE A 10 -14.46 6.04 31.31
CA PHE A 10 -15.40 5.49 30.32
C PHE A 10 -14.68 4.80 29.14
N PRO A 11 -14.03 3.65 29.39
CA PRO A 11 -13.24 2.94 28.36
C PRO A 11 -14.07 2.53 27.15
N ASN A 12 -15.34 2.10 27.35
CA ASN A 12 -16.20 1.68 26.24
C ASN A 12 -16.60 2.84 25.32
N ILE A 13 -16.88 4.02 25.88
CA ILE A 13 -17.23 5.22 25.11
C ILE A 13 -16.02 5.68 24.29
N GLU A 14 -14.82 5.60 24.86
CA GLU A 14 -13.57 5.93 24.20
C GLU A 14 -13.31 5.00 23.00
N ILE A 15 -13.53 3.69 23.17
CA ILE A 15 -13.44 2.71 22.08
C ILE A 15 -14.49 2.99 21.00
N SER A 16 -15.75 3.23 21.37
CA SER A 16 -16.82 3.54 20.42
C SER A 16 -16.54 4.80 19.62
N LEU A 17 -16.04 5.87 20.26
CA LEU A 17 -15.66 7.11 19.58
C LEU A 17 -14.46 6.91 18.66
N ARG A 18 -13.48 6.10 19.07
CA ARG A 18 -12.32 5.76 18.23
C ARG A 18 -12.76 5.03 16.96
N ILE A 19 -13.64 4.04 17.09
CA ILE A 19 -14.22 3.30 15.95
C ILE A 19 -15.00 4.26 15.05
N PHE A 20 -15.88 5.07 15.63
CA PHE A 20 -16.69 6.05 14.90
C PHE A 20 -15.84 7.02 14.07
N LEU A 21 -14.77 7.57 14.67
CA LEU A 21 -13.84 8.47 13.98
C LEU A 21 -13.08 7.75 12.86
N THR A 22 -12.63 6.51 13.08
CA THR A 22 -11.97 5.75 12.01
C THR A 22 -12.90 5.43 10.84
N LEU A 23 -14.18 5.11 11.09
CA LEU A 23 -15.14 4.78 10.03
C LEU A 23 -15.56 5.99 9.21
N MET A 24 -15.78 7.16 9.84
CA MET A 24 -16.25 8.36 9.14
C MET A 24 -15.15 9.11 8.40
N ILE A 25 -13.92 9.13 8.92
CA ILE A 25 -12.81 9.89 8.33
C ILE A 25 -12.23 9.15 7.10
N THR A 26 -12.45 7.83 6.96
CA THR A 26 -11.85 7.03 5.90
C THR A 26 -12.38 7.29 4.49
N ASN A 27 -13.45 8.06 4.28
CA ASN A 27 -13.98 8.24 2.93
C ASN A 27 -12.95 8.91 1.99
N CYS A 28 -12.29 9.98 2.42
CA CYS A 28 -11.30 10.67 1.57
C CYS A 28 -10.04 9.82 1.33
N ALA A 29 -9.59 9.05 2.33
CA ALA A 29 -8.44 8.15 2.19
C ALA A 29 -8.76 6.98 1.24
N GLY A 30 -9.99 6.45 1.30
CA GLY A 30 -10.52 5.45 0.38
C GLY A 30 -10.58 5.99 -1.04
N GLU A 31 -11.21 7.15 -1.26
CA GLU A 31 -11.27 7.82 -2.57
C GLU A 31 -9.89 8.05 -3.17
N ARG A 32 -8.93 8.53 -2.37
CA ARG A 32 -7.53 8.70 -2.80
C ARG A 32 -6.90 7.36 -3.19
N SER A 33 -7.14 6.31 -2.43
CA SER A 33 -6.63 4.96 -2.69
C SER A 33 -7.24 4.37 -3.97
N PHE A 34 -8.54 4.53 -4.19
CA PHE A 34 -9.22 4.10 -5.41
C PHE A 34 -8.78 4.91 -6.64
N SER A 35 -8.53 6.21 -6.48
CA SER A 35 -7.96 7.04 -7.54
C SER A 35 -6.57 6.54 -7.96
N ARG A 36 -5.70 6.20 -6.98
CA ARG A 36 -4.41 5.54 -7.26
C ARG A 36 -4.59 4.17 -7.92
N LEU A 37 -5.52 3.36 -7.42
CA LEU A 37 -5.81 2.04 -7.98
C LEU A 37 -6.26 2.13 -9.44
N LYS A 38 -7.03 3.15 -9.81
CA LYS A 38 -7.43 3.40 -11.21
C LYS A 38 -6.24 3.65 -12.13
N LEU A 39 -5.17 4.29 -11.65
CA LEU A 39 -3.93 4.48 -12.41
C LEU A 39 -3.16 3.16 -12.57
N ILE A 40 -3.12 2.34 -11.52
CA ILE A 40 -2.44 1.03 -11.52
C ILE A 40 -3.20 0.04 -12.42
N LYS A 41 -4.52 -0.04 -12.28
CA LYS A 41 -5.45 -0.85 -13.06
C LYS A 41 -6.14 0.02 -14.12
N SER A 42 -5.36 0.50 -15.07
CA SER A 42 -5.87 1.21 -16.24
C SER A 42 -6.69 0.28 -17.15
N ASP A 43 -7.60 0.84 -17.95
CA ASP A 43 -8.48 0.06 -18.85
C ASP A 43 -7.73 -0.85 -19.82
N HIS A 44 -6.54 -0.43 -20.26
CA HIS A 44 -5.68 -1.20 -21.16
C HIS A 44 -4.97 -2.38 -20.45
N ARG A 45 -5.00 -2.42 -19.11
CA ARG A 45 -4.41 -3.46 -18.26
C ARG A 45 -5.50 -4.33 -17.61
N SER A 46 -6.67 -4.41 -18.24
CA SER A 46 -7.83 -5.15 -17.74
C SER A 46 -7.58 -6.66 -17.60
N THR A 47 -6.62 -7.22 -18.34
CA THR A 47 -6.29 -8.67 -18.35
C THR A 47 -5.18 -9.07 -17.37
N MET A 48 -4.76 -8.18 -16.47
CA MET A 48 -3.68 -8.45 -15.51
C MET A 48 -4.10 -9.43 -14.40
N SER A 49 -3.19 -10.34 -14.01
CA SER A 49 -3.45 -11.25 -12.89
C SER A 49 -3.59 -10.51 -11.56
N GLN A 50 -4.42 -11.05 -10.65
CA GLN A 50 -4.60 -10.48 -9.32
C GLN A 50 -3.29 -10.46 -8.52
N SER A 51 -2.44 -11.48 -8.70
CA SER A 51 -1.12 -11.52 -8.07
C SER A 51 -0.30 -10.30 -8.49
N ARG A 52 -0.19 -10.02 -9.78
CA ARG A 52 0.56 -8.85 -10.27
C ARG A 52 -0.05 -7.53 -9.81
N LEU A 53 -1.37 -7.42 -9.77
CA LEU A 53 -2.06 -6.23 -9.25
C LEU A 53 -1.68 -5.96 -7.79
N ASN A 54 -1.71 -6.99 -6.95
CA ASN A 54 -1.37 -6.87 -5.53
C ASN A 54 0.07 -6.39 -5.32
N HIS A 55 1.04 -6.95 -6.06
CA HIS A 55 2.44 -6.50 -5.97
C HIS A 55 2.61 -5.04 -6.39
N LEU A 56 1.95 -4.60 -7.47
CA LEU A 56 2.00 -3.19 -7.91
C LEU A 56 1.34 -2.25 -6.90
N CYS A 57 0.24 -2.68 -6.28
CA CYS A 57 -0.40 -1.92 -5.21
C CYS A 57 0.53 -1.78 -4.00
N LEU A 58 1.20 -2.87 -3.59
CA LEU A 58 2.17 -2.86 -2.50
C LEU A 58 3.33 -1.89 -2.79
N MET A 59 3.89 -1.94 -3.99
CA MET A 59 4.94 -0.99 -4.42
C MET A 59 4.45 0.46 -4.42
N SER A 60 3.18 0.71 -4.73
CA SER A 60 2.60 2.06 -4.70
C SER A 60 2.37 2.57 -3.28
N ILE A 61 2.07 1.69 -2.32
CA ILE A 61 1.93 2.04 -0.90
C ILE A 61 3.33 2.32 -0.33
N GLU A 62 4.27 1.41 -0.56
CA GLU A 62 5.67 1.49 -0.10
C GLU A 62 6.57 2.31 -1.03
N SER A 63 5.99 3.30 -1.74
CA SER A 63 6.72 4.05 -2.76
C SER A 63 7.90 4.86 -2.20
N ASP A 64 7.85 5.23 -0.92
CA ASP A 64 8.92 5.96 -0.25
C ASP A 64 10.11 5.05 0.08
N LEU A 65 9.85 3.81 0.49
CA LEU A 65 10.88 2.78 0.62
C LEU A 65 11.48 2.45 -0.75
N LEU A 66 10.66 2.40 -1.80
CA LEU A 66 11.15 2.08 -3.14
C LEU A 66 12.14 3.12 -3.69
N LYS A 67 12.04 4.38 -3.25
CA LYS A 67 12.97 5.46 -3.63
C LYS A 67 14.34 5.32 -2.97
N SER A 68 14.45 4.62 -1.84
CA SER A 68 15.73 4.42 -1.15
C SER A 68 16.48 3.18 -1.63
N ILE A 69 15.86 2.36 -2.48
CA ILE A 69 16.49 1.17 -3.07
C ILE A 69 17.35 1.57 -4.28
N ASP A 70 18.54 1.00 -4.38
CA ASP A 70 19.39 1.13 -5.57
C ASP A 70 18.86 0.25 -6.71
N PHE A 71 18.38 0.89 -7.77
CA PHE A 71 17.84 0.20 -8.94
C PHE A 71 18.94 -0.39 -9.83
N ASP A 72 20.16 0.15 -9.81
CA ASP A 72 21.24 -0.35 -10.68
C ASP A 72 21.69 -1.74 -10.23
N GLU A 73 21.85 -1.92 -8.92
CA GLU A 73 22.13 -3.23 -8.33
C GLU A 73 20.98 -4.22 -8.57
N LEU A 74 19.74 -3.77 -8.39
CA LEU A 74 18.55 -4.60 -8.61
C LEU A 74 18.44 -5.09 -10.06
N ILE A 75 18.68 -4.20 -11.03
CA ILE A 75 18.67 -4.51 -12.47
C ILE A 75 19.77 -5.52 -12.79
N SER A 76 20.99 -5.30 -12.27
CA SER A 76 22.12 -6.23 -12.46
C SER A 76 21.79 -7.62 -11.91
N ASN A 77 21.27 -7.70 -10.69
CA ASN A 77 20.86 -8.94 -10.05
C ASN A 77 19.72 -9.65 -10.80
N PHE A 78 18.74 -8.89 -11.30
CA PHE A 78 17.65 -9.43 -12.11
C PHE A 78 18.16 -9.97 -13.45
N ALA A 79 19.05 -9.23 -14.12
CA ALA A 79 19.67 -9.64 -15.37
C ALA A 79 20.51 -10.92 -15.17
N ALA A 80 21.30 -10.99 -14.11
CA ALA A 80 22.08 -12.18 -13.75
C ALA A 80 21.18 -13.42 -13.54
N LYS A 81 20.06 -13.26 -12.82
CA LYS A 81 19.07 -14.34 -12.60
C LYS A 81 18.31 -14.74 -13.87
N LYS A 82 18.00 -13.78 -14.76
CA LYS A 82 17.22 -14.02 -15.97
C LYS A 82 18.06 -14.39 -17.18
N SER A 83 19.38 -14.24 -17.09
CA SER A 83 20.33 -14.70 -18.09
C SER A 83 20.20 -16.22 -18.26
N ARG A 84 19.43 -16.63 -19.28
CA ARG A 84 19.50 -18.00 -19.79
C ARG A 84 20.91 -18.15 -20.34
N LYS A 85 21.77 -18.88 -19.62
CA LYS A 85 23.04 -19.35 -20.19
C LYS A 85 22.69 -20.19 -21.42
N LYS A 86 22.82 -19.59 -22.61
CA LYS A 86 22.88 -20.36 -23.86
C LYS A 86 24.21 -21.10 -23.79
N VAL A 87 24.16 -22.34 -23.32
CA VAL A 87 25.26 -23.29 -23.49
C VAL A 87 25.23 -23.66 -24.97
N PHE A 88 26.25 -23.21 -25.70
CA PHE A 88 26.56 -23.72 -27.04
C PHE A 88 27.39 -24.99 -26.90
#